data_AF-A0A1R3GVE5-F1
#
_entry.id   AF-A0A1R3GVE5-F1
#
_cell.length_a   1.000
_cell.length_b   1.000
_cell.length_c   1.000
_cell.angle_alpha   90.00
_cell.angle_beta   90.00
_cell.angle_gamma   90.00
#
_symmetry.space_group_name_H-M   'P 1'
#
loop_
_entity.id
_entity.type
_entity.pdbx_description
1 polymer ?
#
loop_
_entity_poly.entity_id
_entity_poly.type
_entity_poly.pdbx_seq_one_letter_code
_entity_poly.pdbx_strand_id
1 'polypeptide(L)'
;MVDESLEAEGWSTFLRIRVLMDITKPLRRVVSVKGADGNHMGRLSYERIPLFCKVCGYLGHHYLDCDHPEATTIIDSGNFPYGAWLCASPFKRKREAIGSEAFKQLGKRLGVKDSGRRSQNNQ
;
A
#
# COMPACT_ATOMS: atom_id res chain seq x y z
N MET A 1 -11.43 -5.57 -0.64
CA MET A 1 -12.54 -4.74 -0.18
C MET A 1 -12.41 -3.48 -0.99
N VAL A 2 -13.34 -3.30 -1.93
CA VAL A 2 -13.55 -2.01 -2.57
C VAL A 2 -13.72 -0.98 -1.44
N ASP A 3 -13.29 0.26 -1.65
CA ASP A 3 -13.45 1.33 -0.66
C ASP A 3 -14.86 1.27 -0.04
N GLU A 4 -14.93 1.21 1.29
CA GLU A 4 -16.17 1.12 2.09
C GLU A 4 -17.06 2.36 1.83
N SER A 5 -16.44 3.45 1.37
CA SER A 5 -17.13 4.65 0.86
C SER A 5 -17.87 4.41 -0.47
N LEU A 6 -17.55 3.36 -1.23
CA LEU A 6 -18.26 2.97 -2.46
C LEU A 6 -19.45 2.05 -2.17
N GLU A 7 -19.54 1.48 -0.97
CA GLU A 7 -20.65 0.62 -0.55
C GLU A 7 -21.81 1.43 0.04
N ALA A 8 -21.55 2.63 0.59
CA ALA A 8 -22.54 3.47 1.26
C ALA A 8 -23.64 4.07 0.35
N GLU A 9 -23.44 4.04 -0.97
CA GLU A 9 -24.34 4.69 -1.95
C GLU A 9 -25.03 3.71 -2.92
N GLY A 10 -24.94 2.39 -2.71
CA GLY A 10 -25.76 1.43 -3.47
C GLY A 10 -25.30 1.15 -4.91
N TRP A 11 -24.07 1.49 -5.29
CA TRP A 11 -23.51 1.21 -6.63
C TRP A 11 -22.21 0.43 -6.55
N SER A 12 -22.28 -0.89 -6.40
CA SER A 12 -21.14 -1.79 -6.61
C SER A 12 -20.85 -1.99 -8.11
N THR A 13 -20.60 -0.92 -8.86
CA THR A 13 -20.36 -1.01 -10.32
C THR A 13 -18.89 -0.82 -10.66
N PHE A 14 -18.04 -1.78 -10.25
CA PHE A 14 -16.67 -1.85 -10.78
C PHE A 14 -16.57 -2.90 -11.89
N LEU A 15 -15.79 -2.59 -12.93
CA LEU A 15 -15.49 -3.54 -13.99
C LEU A 15 -14.22 -4.32 -13.62
N ARG A 16 -14.34 -5.63 -13.44
CA ARG A 16 -13.20 -6.53 -13.23
C ARG A 16 -12.79 -7.19 -14.53
N ILE A 17 -11.61 -6.84 -15.02
CA ILE A 17 -11.02 -7.41 -16.25
C ILE A 17 -9.65 -8.02 -15.97
N ARG A 18 -9.22 -8.92 -16.86
CA ARG A 18 -7.84 -9.40 -16.94
C ARG A 18 -7.19 -8.76 -18.16
N VAL A 19 -6.00 -8.21 -17.97
CA VAL A 19 -5.24 -7.54 -19.02
C VAL A 19 -3.79 -8.02 -19.00
N LEU A 20 -3.14 -8.00 -20.16
CA LEU A 20 -1.69 -8.10 -20.24
C LEU A 20 -1.10 -6.77 -19.76
N MET A 21 -0.15 -6.82 -18.83
CA MET A 21 0.49 -5.64 -18.26
C MET A 21 1.98 -5.65 -18.58
N ASP A 22 2.49 -4.50 -19.00
CA ASP A 22 3.91 -4.24 -19.09
C ASP A 22 4.47 -3.91 -17.70
N ILE A 23 5.24 -4.85 -17.15
CA ILE A 23 5.84 -4.73 -15.80
C ILE A 23 7.07 -3.82 -15.76
N THR A 24 7.59 -3.40 -16.93
CA THR A 24 8.72 -2.47 -17.00
C THR A 24 8.26 -1.01 -16.95
N LYS A 25 7.00 -0.76 -16.54
CA LYS A 25 6.42 0.56 -16.38
C LYS A 25 5.77 0.70 -15.00
N PRO A 26 5.64 1.92 -14.48
CA PRO A 26 4.87 2.17 -13.27
C PRO A 26 3.42 1.71 -13.44
N LEU A 27 2.83 1.30 -12.32
CA LEU A 27 1.41 0.95 -12.28
C LEU A 27 0.55 2.13 -12.73
N ARG A 28 -0.45 1.86 -13.57
CA ARG A 28 -1.44 2.89 -13.91
C ARG A 28 -2.38 3.10 -12.73
N ARG A 29 -2.68 4.34 -12.42
CA ARG A 29 -3.55 4.73 -11.29
C ARG A 29 -4.99 5.02 -11.73
N VAL A 30 -5.12 5.51 -12.95
CA VAL A 30 -6.38 5.85 -13.59
C VAL A 30 -6.37 5.36 -15.03
N VAL A 31 -7.57 5.16 -15.59
CA VAL A 31 -7.77 4.84 -17.00
C VAL A 31 -8.86 5.75 -17.55
N SER A 32 -8.69 6.20 -18.80
CA SER A 32 -9.76 6.84 -19.54
C SER A 32 -10.47 5.78 -20.38
N VAL A 33 -11.80 5.71 -20.24
CA VAL A 33 -12.67 4.78 -20.96
C VAL A 33 -13.63 5.60 -21.81
N LYS A 34 -13.65 5.35 -23.10
CA LYS A 34 -14.58 5.99 -24.02
C LYS A 34 -15.90 5.22 -24.03
N GLY A 35 -16.97 5.86 -23.55
CA GLY A 35 -18.35 5.40 -23.62
C GLY A 35 -19.12 6.08 -24.75
N ALA A 36 -20.40 5.73 -24.89
CA ALA A 36 -21.31 6.33 -25.88
C ALA A 36 -21.63 7.80 -25.57
N ASP A 37 -21.58 8.17 -24.29
CA ASP A 37 -21.86 9.49 -23.72
C ASP A 37 -20.61 10.35 -23.49
N GLY A 38 -19.41 9.82 -23.72
CA GLY A 38 -18.15 10.57 -23.60
C GLY A 38 -16.99 9.79 -23.02
N ASN A 39 -15.96 10.51 -22.58
CA ASN A 39 -14.80 9.91 -21.91
C ASN A 39 -15.00 9.93 -20.39
N HIS A 40 -14.89 8.75 -19.80
CA HIS A 40 -14.97 8.54 -18.36
C HIS A 40 -13.59 8.26 -17.78
N MET A 41 -13.34 8.71 -16.55
CA MET A 41 -12.09 8.42 -15.85
C MET A 41 -12.35 7.44 -14.70
N GLY A 42 -11.80 6.24 -14.83
CA GLY A 42 -11.88 5.19 -13.80
C GLY A 42 -10.63 5.13 -12.94
N ARG A 43 -10.79 4.94 -11.63
CA ARG A 43 -9.69 4.56 -10.75
C ARG A 43 -9.39 3.07 -10.93
N LEU A 44 -8.10 2.73 -10.97
CA LEU A 44 -7.67 1.34 -11.09
C LEU A 44 -7.32 0.77 -9.72
N SER A 45 -7.67 -0.50 -9.52
CA SER A 45 -7.17 -1.33 -8.43
C SER A 45 -6.82 -2.71 -8.99
N TYR A 46 -5.76 -3.31 -8.48
CA TYR A 46 -5.15 -4.52 -8.98
C TYR A 46 -5.33 -5.67 -8.01
N GLU A 47 -5.71 -6.83 -8.53
CA GLU A 47 -5.74 -8.06 -7.76
C GLU A 47 -4.40 -8.80 -7.85
N ARG A 48 -3.97 -9.39 -6.73
CA ARG A 48 -2.73 -10.18 -6.64
C ARG A 48 -1.49 -9.42 -7.09
N ILE A 49 -1.48 -8.10 -6.91
CA ILE A 49 -0.34 -7.27 -7.24
C ILE A 49 0.86 -7.64 -6.34
N PRO A 50 2.06 -7.86 -6.92
CA PRO A 50 3.28 -8.04 -6.13
C PRO A 50 3.64 -6.80 -5.30
N LEU A 51 4.76 -6.88 -4.59
CA LEU A 51 5.36 -5.69 -3.98
C LEU A 51 5.58 -4.61 -5.04
N PHE A 52 5.07 -3.42 -4.79
CA PHE A 52 5.29 -2.24 -5.61
C PHE A 52 5.78 -1.08 -4.76
N CYS A 53 6.56 -0.21 -5.38
CA CYS A 53 7.13 0.96 -4.76
C CYS A 53 6.09 2.08 -4.65
N LYS A 54 5.90 2.62 -3.45
CA LYS A 54 4.95 3.71 -3.19
C LYS A 54 5.38 5.06 -3.78
N VAL A 55 6.67 5.22 -4.08
CA VAL A 55 7.29 6.42 -4.65
C VAL A 55 7.16 6.41 -6.17
N CYS A 56 7.69 5.39 -6.84
CA CYS A 56 7.77 5.39 -8.31
C CYS A 56 6.75 4.49 -9.01
N GLY A 57 6.04 3.62 -8.28
CA GLY A 57 4.99 2.76 -8.83
C GLY A 57 5.48 1.51 -9.56
N TYR A 58 6.78 1.28 -9.66
CA TYR A 58 7.34 0.05 -10.24
C TYR A 58 7.18 -1.14 -9.29
N LEU A 59 7.12 -2.34 -9.88
CA LEU A 59 7.13 -3.59 -9.14
C LEU A 59 8.57 -3.95 -8.70
N GLY A 60 8.69 -4.73 -7.63
CA GLY A 60 9.93 -5.44 -7.29
C GLY A 60 10.83 -4.79 -6.22
N HIS A 61 10.52 -3.59 -5.74
CA HIS A 61 11.28 -2.96 -4.64
C HIS A 61 10.37 -2.22 -3.65
N HIS A 62 10.89 -2.00 -2.44
CA HIS A 62 10.22 -1.22 -1.41
C HIS A 62 10.54 0.27 -1.58
N TYR A 63 9.69 1.15 -1.03
CA TYR A 63 9.88 2.60 -1.21
C TYR A 63 11.15 3.14 -0.55
N LEU A 64 11.68 2.44 0.46
CA LEU A 64 12.95 2.79 1.13
C LEU A 64 14.17 2.47 0.26
N ASP A 65 14.04 1.55 -0.68
CA ASP A 65 15.11 1.14 -1.60
C ASP A 65 14.92 1.78 -2.98
N CYS A 66 14.19 2.89 -3.05
CA CYS A 66 13.81 3.52 -4.31
C CYS A 66 14.87 4.54 -4.76
N ASP A 67 15.45 4.31 -5.93
CA ASP A 67 16.44 5.21 -6.54
C ASP A 67 15.80 6.40 -7.31
N HIS A 68 14.52 6.68 -7.09
CA HIS A 68 13.87 7.82 -7.73
C HIS A 68 14.44 9.14 -7.17
N PRO A 69 14.76 10.15 -8.00
CA PRO A 69 15.37 11.40 -7.53
C PRO A 69 14.59 12.11 -6.42
N GLU A 70 13.27 11.98 -6.44
CA GLU A 70 12.36 12.60 -5.46
C GLU A 70 12.00 11.69 -4.27
N ALA A 71 12.64 10.51 -4.15
CA ALA A 71 12.28 9.53 -3.12
C ALA A 71 12.35 10.14 -1.71
N THR A 72 13.43 10.83 -1.37
CA THR A 72 13.61 11.48 -0.05
C THR A 72 12.47 12.46 0.24
N THR A 73 12.17 13.38 -0.68
CA THR A 73 11.10 14.37 -0.50
C THR A 73 9.72 13.74 -0.34
N ILE A 74 9.42 12.70 -1.12
CA ILE A 74 8.14 11.98 -1.03
C ILE A 74 8.03 11.22 0.29
N ILE A 75 9.12 10.59 0.74
CA ILE A 75 9.16 9.84 2.00
C ILE A 75 8.99 10.80 3.19
N ASP A 76 9.72 11.92 3.21
CA ASP A 76 9.68 12.90 4.30
C ASP A 76 8.31 13.57 4.42
N SER A 77 7.67 13.87 3.27
CA SER A 77 6.31 14.43 3.27
C SER A 77 5.23 13.39 3.62
N GLY A 78 5.51 12.10 3.46
CA GLY A 78 4.53 11.02 3.60
C GLY A 78 3.45 11.00 2.50
N ASN A 79 3.53 11.89 1.51
CA ASN A 79 2.55 12.04 0.44
C ASN A 79 2.86 11.13 -0.73
N PHE A 80 2.61 9.84 -0.55
CA PHE A 80 2.94 8.84 -1.56
C PHE A 80 1.97 8.88 -2.78
N PRO A 81 2.50 8.93 -4.01
CA PRO A 81 1.67 8.89 -5.23
C PRO A 81 1.02 7.51 -5.46
N TYR A 82 1.53 6.45 -4.85
CA TYR A 82 0.96 5.10 -4.91
C TYR A 82 0.66 4.59 -3.50
N GLY A 83 -0.49 3.92 -3.32
CA GLY A 83 -0.95 3.51 -2.00
C GLY A 83 -1.77 2.22 -2.00
N ALA A 84 -2.24 1.84 -0.80
CA ALA A 84 -3.00 0.62 -0.59
C ALA A 84 -4.32 0.56 -1.39
N TRP A 85 -4.83 1.72 -1.82
CA TRP A 85 -5.99 1.84 -2.70
C TRP A 85 -5.78 1.24 -4.10
N LEU A 86 -4.53 0.96 -4.51
CA LEU A 86 -4.23 0.19 -5.72
C LEU A 86 -4.39 -1.32 -5.53
N CYS A 87 -4.62 -1.82 -4.32
CA CYS A 87 -4.78 -3.26 -4.05
C CYS A 87 -6.27 -3.63 -3.92
N ALA A 88 -6.79 -4.47 -4.82
CA ALA A 88 -8.21 -4.85 -4.85
C ALA A 88 -8.59 -6.08 -3.99
N SER A 89 -7.63 -6.96 -3.63
CA SER A 89 -7.92 -8.29 -3.05
C SER A 89 -7.92 -8.33 -1.50
N PRO A 90 -8.53 -9.35 -0.87
CA PRO A 90 -8.79 -9.41 0.59
C PRO A 90 -7.53 -9.62 1.45
N PHE A 91 -6.36 -9.84 0.85
CA PHE A 91 -5.11 -9.89 1.57
C PHE A 91 -4.62 -8.47 1.86
N LYS A 92 -5.25 -7.82 2.84
CA LYS A 92 -4.43 -7.04 3.77
C LYS A 92 -3.41 -8.07 4.29
N ARG A 93 -2.19 -8.11 3.74
CA ARG A 93 -1.06 -8.62 4.53
C ARG A 93 -1.26 -7.92 5.86
N LYS A 94 -1.55 -8.65 6.94
CA LYS A 94 -1.60 -8.05 8.28
C LYS A 94 -0.38 -7.17 8.32
N ARG A 95 -0.55 -5.90 8.69
CA ARG A 95 0.57 -4.95 8.77
C ARG A 95 1.58 -5.62 9.68
N GLU A 96 2.57 -6.29 9.10
CA GLU A 96 3.58 -6.99 9.86
C GLU A 96 4.30 -5.86 10.55
N ALA A 97 4.25 -5.87 11.88
CA ALA A 97 5.11 -4.98 12.60
C ALA A 97 6.54 -5.32 12.18
N ILE A 98 7.29 -4.30 11.75
CA ILE A 98 8.69 -4.43 11.34
C ILE A 98 9.53 -3.82 12.45
N GLY A 99 10.69 -4.42 12.73
CA GLY A 99 11.60 -3.92 13.76
C GLY A 99 11.06 -4.11 15.18
N SER A 100 11.28 -3.13 16.06
CA SER A 100 11.01 -3.25 17.50
C SER A 100 9.56 -3.62 17.82
N GLU A 101 8.62 -3.18 17.00
CA GLU A 101 7.20 -3.47 17.19
C GLU A 101 6.88 -4.95 16.88
N ALA A 102 7.63 -5.58 15.96
CA ALA A 102 7.55 -7.00 15.67
C ALA A 102 7.94 -7.83 16.90
N PHE A 103 9.06 -7.46 17.51
CA PHE A 103 9.60 -8.12 18.70
C PHE A 103 8.68 -7.97 19.91
N LYS A 104 8.09 -6.79 20.12
CA LYS A 104 7.09 -6.56 21.18
C LYS A 104 5.85 -7.43 21.00
N GLN A 105 5.34 -7.56 19.77
CA GLN A 105 4.18 -8.40 19.49
C GLN A 105 4.48 -9.89 19.67
N LEU A 106 5.69 -10.34 19.28
CA LEU A 106 6.14 -11.70 19.55
C LEU A 106 6.28 -11.97 21.05
N GLY A 107 6.88 -11.04 21.82
CA GLY A 107 7.03 -11.16 23.27
C GLY A 107 5.69 -11.31 24.00
N LYS A 108 4.68 -10.52 23.61
CA LYS A 108 3.31 -10.66 24.11
C LYS A 108 2.71 -12.03 23.80
N ARG A 109 2.96 -12.57 22.60
CA ARG A 109 2.46 -13.87 22.16
C ARG A 109 3.15 -15.05 22.84
N LEU A 110 4.42 -14.89 23.20
CA LEU A 110 5.21 -15.86 23.95
C LEU A 110 5.08 -15.70 25.47
N GLY A 111 4.30 -14.74 25.96
CA GLY A 111 4.09 -14.51 27.39
C GLY A 111 5.31 -13.96 28.14
N VAL A 112 6.27 -13.37 27.42
CA VAL A 112 7.49 -12.80 28.02
C VAL A 112 7.13 -11.45 28.67
N LYS A 113 7.24 -11.37 30.00
CA LYS A 113 7.01 -10.12 30.76
C LYS A 113 8.22 -9.20 30.62
N ASP A 114 7.96 -7.94 30.26
CA ASP A 114 8.99 -6.91 30.09
C ASP A 114 9.61 -6.56 31.45
N SER A 115 10.83 -7.02 31.71
CA SER A 115 11.60 -6.66 32.89
C SER A 115 12.20 -5.28 32.67
N GLY A 116 11.43 -4.26 33.04
CA GLY A 116 11.79 -2.85 32.90
C GLY A 116 13.23 -2.55 33.33
N ARG A 117 13.99 -1.94 32.41
CA ARG A 117 15.37 -1.49 32.61
C ARG A 117 15.37 -0.32 33.60
N ARG A 118 15.86 -0.58 34.82
CA ARG A 118 16.02 0.42 35.88
C ARG A 118 17.11 1.42 35.46
N SER A 119 16.72 2.63 35.09
CA SER A 119 17.67 3.73 34.85
C SER A 119 18.22 4.17 36.21
N GLN A 120 19.46 3.80 36.52
CA GLN A 120 20.19 4.40 37.62
C GLN A 120 20.65 5.79 37.16
N ASN A 121 19.88 6.81 37.53
CA ASN A 121 20.38 8.18 37.53
C ASN A 121 21.35 8.31 38.69
N ASN A 122 22.60 8.61 38.37
CA ASN A 122 23.66 8.86 39.34
C ASN A 122 23.81 10.38 39.47
N GLN A 123 23.37 10.94 40.60
CA GLN A 123 23.79 12.22 41.16
C GLN A 123 23.74 12.12 42.67
#